data_AF-A0A4P9XT65-F1
#
_entry.id   AF-A0A4P9XT65-F1
#
_cell.length_a   1.000
_cell.length_b   1.000
_cell.length_c   1.000
_cell.angle_alpha   90.00
_cell.angle_beta   90.00
_cell.angle_gamma   90.00
#
_symmetry.space_group_name_H-M   'P 1'
#
loop_
_entity.id
_entity.type
_entity.pdbx_description
1 polymer ?
#
loop_
_entity_poly.entity_id
_entity_poly.type
_entity_poly.pdbx_seq_one_letter_code
_entity_poly.pdbx_strand_id
1 'polypeptide(L)'
;MREQNFCFPEQQRACLTITPSLYDRRALDCTAPLPLLTSLMHLSLMTSTSQRVREALSVDGGLERLTHILETTSRSDNRDRRSAWRWILAYHCLVNVGVRSSEHIRARVERSGGVRVIIPWAANLVTTRLRRATNPAHSPASMDEDDAQDAATVASTVRRQQEFAAAAAAAATAVFTANEPPFREEDILLALQLLAYLSKHPRIRDRLHVDYPVNVFTLVERFCARHHSNTIQLWAGVVMRNGCRKDDTRGGLRRCAYLHCGHWETTPHEFAKCRRCRKAKYCSKQCQSRAWSDGHRYWCVARQSTAAGATGMMAMATAATTVTATIATTMTAATNTAT
;
A
#
# COMPACT_ATOMS: atom_id res chain seq x y z
N MET A 1 -18.95 -34.23 12.53
CA MET A 1 -17.89 -33.70 13.42
C MET A 1 -17.76 -32.22 13.15
N ARG A 2 -18.04 -31.35 14.13
CA ARG A 2 -17.74 -29.91 14.02
C ARG A 2 -16.23 -29.78 14.08
N GLU A 3 -15.58 -29.33 13.01
CA GLU A 3 -14.19 -28.90 13.10
C GLU A 3 -14.13 -27.82 14.19
N GLN A 4 -13.39 -28.11 15.25
CA GLN A 4 -13.25 -27.19 16.37
C GLN A 4 -12.47 -25.99 15.84
N ASN A 5 -13.16 -24.87 15.62
CA ASN A 5 -12.53 -23.57 15.56
C ASN A 5 -11.60 -23.47 16.78
N PHE A 6 -10.29 -23.52 16.56
CA PHE A 6 -9.27 -23.44 17.61
C PHE A 6 -9.40 -22.07 18.30
N CYS A 7 -10.21 -22.01 19.34
CA CYS A 7 -10.54 -20.82 20.12
C CYS A 7 -10.55 -21.22 21.60
N PHE A 8 -9.94 -20.41 22.48
CA PHE A 8 -10.06 -20.59 23.93
C PHE A 8 -11.26 -19.77 24.42
N PRO A 9 -12.42 -20.39 24.73
CA PRO A 9 -13.65 -19.66 25.05
C PRO A 9 -13.51 -18.85 26.35
N GLU A 10 -12.76 -19.38 27.32
CA GLU A 10 -12.54 -18.78 28.64
C GLU A 10 -11.70 -17.49 28.60
N GLN A 11 -10.94 -17.27 27.52
CA GLN A 11 -10.04 -16.12 27.37
C GLN A 11 -10.38 -15.22 26.18
N GLN A 12 -11.36 -15.58 25.34
CA GLN A 12 -11.67 -14.95 24.05
C GLN A 12 -10.44 -14.74 23.13
N ARG A 13 -9.39 -15.56 23.27
CA ARG A 13 -8.16 -15.48 22.47
C ARG A 13 -8.18 -16.48 21.31
N ALA A 14 -7.55 -16.11 20.20
CA ALA A 14 -7.17 -17.09 19.18
C ALA A 14 -6.31 -18.18 19.83
N CYS A 15 -6.57 -19.45 19.53
CA CYS A 15 -5.85 -20.56 20.17
C CYS A 15 -4.36 -20.63 19.82
N LEU A 16 -3.95 -19.99 18.71
CA LEU A 16 -2.57 -19.98 18.25
C LEU A 16 -2.06 -18.53 18.19
N THR A 17 -1.30 -18.12 19.21
CA THR A 17 -0.54 -16.87 19.16
C THR A 17 0.54 -17.01 18.09
N ILE A 18 0.48 -16.18 17.06
CA ILE A 18 1.49 -16.17 15.99
C ILE A 18 2.75 -15.49 16.50
N THR A 19 3.87 -16.21 16.50
CA THR A 19 5.19 -15.71 16.90
C THR A 19 6.21 -15.99 15.78
N PRO A 20 7.45 -15.46 15.84
CA PRO A 20 8.45 -15.75 14.81
C PRO A 20 8.80 -17.24 14.68
N SER A 21 8.64 -18.00 15.76
CA SER A 21 8.92 -19.44 15.83
C SER A 21 7.66 -20.30 15.62
N LEU A 22 6.47 -19.75 15.82
CA LEU A 22 5.20 -20.47 15.73
C LEU A 22 4.21 -19.70 14.85
N TYR A 23 4.11 -20.11 13.59
CA TYR A 23 3.04 -19.69 12.70
C TYR A 23 2.32 -20.95 12.19
N ASP A 24 0.99 -20.90 12.21
CA ASP A 24 0.11 -21.96 11.74
C ASP A 24 -1.05 -21.33 10.96
N ARG A 25 -1.28 -21.82 9.74
CA ARG A 25 -2.32 -21.35 8.85
C ARG A 25 -3.71 -21.32 9.49
N ARG A 26 -4.01 -22.28 10.37
CA ARG A 26 -5.34 -22.42 11.00
C ARG A 26 -5.76 -21.17 11.77
N ALA A 27 -4.80 -20.34 12.21
CA ALA A 27 -5.09 -19.03 12.80
C ALA A 27 -5.83 -18.07 11.85
N LEU A 28 -5.70 -18.26 10.53
CA LEU A 28 -6.38 -17.48 9.48
C LEU A 28 -7.67 -18.12 8.99
N ASP A 29 -7.89 -19.41 9.27
CA ASP A 29 -9.08 -20.15 8.86
C ASP A 29 -10.25 -19.97 9.84
N CYS A 30 -10.01 -19.33 11.00
CA CYS A 30 -11.04 -19.04 11.99
C CYS A 30 -12.19 -18.20 11.40
N THR A 31 -13.42 -18.66 11.58
CA THR A 31 -14.64 -17.97 11.11
C THR A 31 -15.13 -16.91 12.10
N ALA A 32 -14.65 -16.93 13.35
CA ALA A 32 -15.07 -15.99 14.38
C ALA A 32 -14.42 -14.60 14.16
N PRO A 33 -15.21 -13.51 14.09
CA PRO A 33 -14.72 -12.17 13.74
C PRO A 33 -13.61 -11.61 14.64
N LEU A 34 -13.67 -11.86 15.95
CA LEU A 34 -12.74 -11.34 16.95
C LEU A 34 -11.41 -12.11 16.98
N PRO A 35 -11.41 -13.46 17.10
CA PRO A 35 -10.16 -14.23 17.02
C PRO A 35 -9.39 -14.01 15.72
N LEU A 36 -10.09 -13.95 14.58
CA LEU A 36 -9.45 -13.66 13.30
C LEU A 36 -8.79 -12.28 13.29
N LEU A 37 -9.44 -11.27 13.87
CA LEU A 37 -8.88 -9.93 13.99
C LEU A 37 -7.59 -9.94 14.83
N THR A 38 -7.58 -10.63 15.96
CA THR A 38 -6.39 -10.80 16.82
C THR A 38 -5.26 -11.52 16.07
N SER A 39 -5.57 -12.59 15.34
CA SER A 39 -4.59 -13.32 14.53
C SER A 39 -3.96 -12.44 13.46
N LEU A 40 -4.77 -11.63 12.76
CA LEU A 40 -4.30 -10.69 11.74
C LEU A 40 -3.43 -9.57 12.35
N MET A 41 -3.73 -9.13 13.56
CA MET A 41 -2.93 -8.13 14.28
C MET A 41 -1.51 -8.66 14.56
N HIS A 42 -1.40 -9.85 15.14
CA HIS A 42 -0.11 -10.49 15.36
C HIS A 42 0.61 -10.78 14.04
N LEU A 43 -0.11 -11.27 13.03
CA LEU A 43 0.47 -11.56 11.72
C LEU A 43 1.03 -10.31 11.04
N SER A 44 0.41 -9.14 11.21
CA SER A 44 0.89 -7.88 10.63
C SER A 44 2.29 -7.52 11.15
N LEU A 45 2.52 -7.69 12.45
CA LEU A 45 3.86 -7.52 13.05
C LEU A 45 4.83 -8.62 12.61
N MET A 46 4.38 -9.87 12.54
CA MET A 46 5.25 -10.99 12.17
C MET A 46 5.67 -10.95 10.71
N THR A 47 4.79 -10.53 9.80
CA THR A 47 5.12 -10.36 8.39
C THR A 47 6.10 -9.21 8.17
N SER A 48 6.12 -8.19 9.04
CA SER A 48 7.08 -7.09 8.95
C SER A 48 8.48 -7.48 9.44
N THR A 49 8.57 -8.36 10.45
CA THR A 49 9.81 -8.70 11.16
C THR A 49 10.42 -10.07 10.80
N SER A 50 9.61 -11.10 10.55
CA SER A 50 10.07 -12.49 10.37
C SER A 50 10.01 -12.95 8.91
N GLN A 51 11.18 -13.25 8.33
CA GLN A 51 11.27 -13.87 7.00
C GLN A 51 10.62 -15.26 6.97
N ARG A 52 10.82 -16.05 8.03
CA ARG A 52 10.28 -17.41 8.14
C ARG A 52 8.76 -17.45 8.03
N VAL A 53 8.07 -16.49 8.66
CA VAL A 53 6.60 -16.39 8.58
C VAL A 53 6.15 -16.03 7.16
N ARG A 54 6.88 -15.15 6.46
CA ARG A 54 6.59 -14.81 5.05
C ARG A 54 6.80 -15.99 4.11
N GLU A 55 7.83 -16.79 4.35
CA GLU A 55 8.09 -18.05 3.63
C GLU A 55 6.97 -19.05 3.85
N ALA A 56 6.56 -19.27 5.10
CA ALA A 56 5.48 -20.19 5.45
C ALA A 56 4.16 -19.81 4.77
N LEU A 57 3.75 -18.53 4.86
CA LEU A 57 2.56 -17.99 4.18
C LEU A 57 2.57 -18.24 2.66
N SER A 58 3.75 -18.29 2.05
CA SER A 58 3.90 -18.43 0.60
C SER A 58 3.70 -19.87 0.09
N VAL A 59 3.79 -20.85 0.98
CA VAL A 59 3.75 -22.29 0.66
C VAL A 59 2.51 -22.99 1.19
N ASP A 60 1.90 -22.52 2.27
CA ASP A 60 0.81 -23.20 2.97
C ASP A 60 -0.60 -22.83 2.51
N GLY A 61 -0.72 -21.87 1.58
CA GLY A 61 -2.02 -21.32 1.13
C GLY A 61 -2.51 -20.12 1.95
N GLY A 62 -1.70 -19.61 2.89
CA GLY A 62 -2.04 -18.46 3.71
C GLY A 62 -2.16 -17.16 2.91
N LEU A 63 -1.41 -17.02 1.81
CA LEU A 63 -1.58 -15.89 0.88
C LEU A 63 -2.97 -15.88 0.22
N GLU A 64 -3.43 -17.02 -0.28
CA GLU A 64 -4.77 -17.19 -0.85
C GLU A 64 -5.86 -16.92 0.20
N ARG A 65 -5.62 -17.32 1.45
CA ARG A 65 -6.53 -17.01 2.56
C ARG A 65 -6.58 -15.51 2.86
N LEU A 66 -5.43 -14.81 2.88
CA LEU A 66 -5.37 -13.36 3.05
C LEU A 66 -6.13 -12.62 1.93
N THR A 67 -5.97 -13.05 0.67
CA THR A 67 -6.72 -12.45 -0.45
C THR A 67 -8.21 -12.70 -0.33
N HIS A 68 -8.63 -13.90 0.10
CA HIS A 68 -10.04 -14.19 0.34
C HIS A 68 -10.63 -13.33 1.48
N ILE A 69 -9.87 -13.10 2.56
CA ILE A 69 -10.30 -12.19 3.64
C ILE A 69 -10.52 -10.78 3.08
N LEU A 70 -9.61 -10.28 2.23
CA LEU A 70 -9.74 -8.96 1.61
C LEU A 70 -10.91 -8.84 0.62
N GLU A 71 -11.34 -9.95 0.02
CA GLU A 71 -12.49 -10.00 -0.89
C GLU A 71 -13.83 -10.09 -0.16
N THR A 72 -13.84 -10.72 1.02
CA THR A 72 -15.06 -10.95 1.82
C THR A 72 -15.28 -9.87 2.88
N THR A 73 -14.24 -9.13 3.25
CA THR A 73 -14.33 -7.97 4.14
C THR A 73 -14.34 -6.67 3.33
N SER A 74 -14.88 -5.61 3.92
CA SER A 74 -14.98 -4.31 3.26
C SER A 74 -14.42 -3.23 4.14
N ARG A 75 -13.54 -2.39 3.57
CA ARG A 75 -13.01 -1.20 4.23
C ARG A 75 -14.04 -0.08 4.35
N SER A 76 -14.96 0.01 3.39
CA SER A 76 -15.97 1.06 3.33
C SER A 76 -17.27 0.71 4.03
N ASP A 77 -17.36 -0.48 4.65
CA ASP A 77 -18.54 -0.87 5.41
C ASP A 77 -18.57 -0.16 6.76
N ASN A 78 -19.30 0.97 6.81
CA ASN A 78 -19.47 1.78 8.01
C ASN A 78 -20.28 1.07 9.10
N ARG A 79 -21.01 -0.02 8.79
CA ARG A 79 -21.84 -0.75 9.76
C ARG A 79 -21.01 -1.72 10.60
N ASP A 80 -20.03 -2.41 10.00
CA ASP A 80 -19.10 -3.29 10.71
C ASP A 80 -17.67 -2.75 10.70
N ARG A 81 -17.36 -1.91 11.70
CA ARG A 81 -15.99 -1.42 11.95
C ARG A 81 -14.97 -2.55 12.06
N ARG A 82 -15.35 -3.73 12.57
CA ARG A 82 -14.42 -4.87 12.70
C ARG A 82 -14.09 -5.47 11.33
N SER A 83 -15.01 -5.42 10.37
CA SER A 83 -14.77 -5.80 8.97
C SER A 83 -13.69 -4.94 8.34
N ALA A 84 -13.79 -3.61 8.52
CA ALA A 84 -12.77 -2.68 8.05
C ALA A 84 -11.40 -2.96 8.66
N TRP A 85 -11.33 -3.25 9.96
CA TRP A 85 -10.06 -3.60 10.62
C TRP A 85 -9.44 -4.90 10.13
N ARG A 86 -10.24 -5.96 9.94
CA ARG A 86 -9.77 -7.21 9.34
C ARG A 86 -9.21 -6.96 7.94
N TRP A 87 -9.88 -6.13 7.14
CA TRP A 87 -9.40 -5.75 5.81
C TRP A 87 -8.05 -5.04 5.88
N ILE A 88 -7.91 -4.00 6.72
CA ILE A 88 -6.67 -3.23 6.88
C ILE A 88 -5.51 -4.14 7.28
N LEU A 89 -5.70 -4.99 8.28
CA LEU A 89 -4.63 -5.84 8.79
C LEU A 89 -4.25 -6.94 7.77
N ALA A 90 -5.22 -7.55 7.10
CA ALA A 90 -4.95 -8.50 6.02
C ALA A 90 -4.17 -7.82 4.86
N TYR A 91 -4.53 -6.57 4.56
CA TYR A 91 -3.88 -5.79 3.52
C TYR A 91 -2.42 -5.48 3.88
N HIS A 92 -2.18 -5.06 5.13
CA HIS A 92 -0.83 -4.86 5.66
C HIS A 92 0.01 -6.14 5.62
N CYS A 93 -0.56 -7.28 6.03
CA CYS A 93 0.12 -8.58 5.95
C CYS A 93 0.56 -8.89 4.52
N LEU A 94 -0.36 -8.78 3.55
CA LEU A 94 -0.09 -9.07 2.14
C LEU A 94 1.00 -8.16 1.57
N VAL A 95 0.93 -6.85 1.84
CA VAL A 95 1.92 -5.87 1.39
C VAL A 95 3.28 -6.13 2.04
N ASN A 96 3.33 -6.39 3.35
CA ASN A 96 4.55 -6.74 4.06
C ASN A 96 5.22 -7.97 3.43
N VAL A 97 4.44 -8.99 3.09
CA VAL A 97 4.96 -10.19 2.40
C VAL A 97 5.55 -9.82 1.03
N GLY A 98 4.88 -9.01 0.22
CA GLY A 98 5.41 -8.64 -1.10
C GLY A 98 6.63 -7.71 -1.05
N VAL A 99 6.65 -6.73 -0.14
CA VAL A 99 7.74 -5.75 -0.05
C VAL A 99 9.02 -6.39 0.49
N ARG A 100 8.92 -7.17 1.57
CA ARG A 100 10.07 -7.64 2.37
C ARG A 100 10.58 -9.04 2.03
N SER A 101 10.11 -9.64 0.92
CA SER A 101 10.47 -11.01 0.56
C SER A 101 11.29 -11.13 -0.71
N SER A 102 11.78 -12.35 -0.95
CA SER A 102 12.49 -12.74 -2.17
C SER A 102 11.59 -12.66 -3.42
N GLU A 103 12.22 -12.76 -4.59
CA GLU A 103 11.54 -12.80 -5.89
C GLU A 103 10.49 -13.91 -5.97
N HIS A 104 10.83 -15.12 -5.50
CA HIS A 104 9.91 -16.26 -5.55
C HIS A 104 8.63 -15.99 -4.75
N ILE A 105 8.75 -15.42 -3.55
CA ILE A 105 7.61 -15.09 -2.70
C ILE A 105 6.78 -13.94 -3.30
N ARG A 106 7.42 -12.93 -3.90
CA ARG A 106 6.72 -11.87 -4.65
C ARG A 106 5.89 -12.43 -5.80
N ALA A 107 6.42 -13.41 -6.53
CA ALA A 107 5.68 -14.13 -7.55
C ALA A 107 4.54 -14.99 -6.97
N ARG A 108 4.61 -15.42 -5.71
CA ARG A 108 3.48 -16.05 -5.01
C ARG A 108 2.40 -15.05 -4.63
N VAL A 109 2.76 -13.87 -4.13
CA VAL A 109 1.82 -12.79 -3.79
C VAL A 109 1.01 -12.34 -5.01
N GLU A 110 1.65 -12.26 -6.18
CA GLU A 110 0.93 -11.97 -7.41
C GLU A 110 -0.01 -13.12 -7.82
N ARG A 111 0.49 -14.36 -7.83
CA ARG A 111 -0.30 -15.56 -8.18
C ARG A 111 -1.47 -15.84 -7.25
N SER A 112 -1.39 -15.46 -5.98
CA SER A 112 -2.50 -15.62 -5.03
C SER A 112 -3.64 -14.64 -5.29
N GLY A 113 -3.51 -13.72 -6.26
CA GLY A 113 -4.49 -12.67 -6.52
C GLY A 113 -4.24 -11.39 -5.73
N GLY A 114 -3.08 -11.26 -5.07
CA GLY A 114 -2.77 -10.09 -4.24
C GLY A 114 -2.82 -8.77 -5.02
N VAL A 115 -2.48 -8.80 -6.32
CA VAL A 115 -2.61 -7.63 -7.20
C VAL A 115 -4.07 -7.37 -7.61
N ARG A 116 -4.86 -8.44 -7.86
CA ARG A 116 -6.27 -8.36 -8.25
C ARG A 116 -7.11 -7.65 -7.20
N VAL A 117 -6.88 -7.97 -5.93
CA VAL A 117 -7.59 -7.37 -4.80
C VAL A 117 -7.26 -5.88 -4.69
N ILE A 118 -6.09 -5.44 -5.15
CA ILE A 118 -5.65 -4.07 -4.95
C ILE A 118 -5.98 -3.09 -6.08
N ILE A 119 -6.18 -3.57 -7.30
CA ILE A 119 -6.42 -2.69 -8.45
C ILE A 119 -7.79 -1.97 -8.41
N PRO A 120 -8.91 -2.64 -8.06
CA PRO A 120 -10.22 -2.00 -8.05
C PRO A 120 -10.30 -0.77 -7.14
N TRP A 121 -9.64 -0.79 -5.97
CA TRP A 121 -9.66 0.34 -5.06
C TRP A 121 -8.79 1.49 -5.56
N ALA A 122 -7.63 1.21 -6.16
CA ALA A 122 -6.77 2.23 -6.74
C ALA A 122 -7.50 2.96 -7.88
N ALA A 123 -8.27 2.22 -8.71
CA ALA A 123 -9.08 2.76 -9.79
C ALA A 123 -10.24 3.63 -9.28
N ASN A 124 -10.92 3.19 -8.21
CA ASN A 124 -12.02 3.92 -7.61
C ASN A 124 -11.55 5.24 -6.96
N LEU A 125 -10.38 5.24 -6.30
CA LEU A 125 -9.79 6.42 -5.70
C LEU A 125 -9.47 7.53 -6.71
N VAL A 126 -8.90 7.15 -7.85
CA VAL A 126 -8.60 8.13 -8.89
C VAL A 126 -9.89 8.73 -9.46
N THR A 127 -10.90 7.88 -9.69
CA THR A 127 -12.20 8.33 -10.22
C THR A 127 -12.93 9.26 -9.24
N THR A 128 -12.90 8.96 -7.94
CA THR A 128 -13.55 9.76 -6.89
C THR A 128 -12.85 11.11 -6.69
N ARG A 129 -11.51 11.15 -6.70
CA ARG A 129 -10.75 12.40 -6.58
C ARG A 129 -10.91 13.31 -7.79
N LEU A 130 -10.91 12.74 -9.00
CA LEU A 130 -11.20 13.51 -10.23
C LEU A 130 -12.60 14.15 -10.17
N ARG A 131 -13.61 13.43 -9.69
CA ARG A 131 -14.97 13.96 -9.52
C ARG A 131 -15.07 15.10 -8.48
N ARG A 132 -14.31 15.03 -7.39
CA ARG A 132 -14.24 16.11 -6.39
C ARG A 132 -13.51 17.35 -6.93
N ALA A 133 -12.44 17.16 -7.70
CA ALA A 133 -11.73 18.27 -8.34
C ALA A 133 -12.59 19.02 -9.38
N THR A 134 -13.58 18.36 -10.00
CA THR A 134 -14.51 18.98 -10.95
C THR A 134 -15.75 19.61 -10.31
N ASN A 135 -16.00 19.40 -9.01
CA ASN A 135 -17.12 19.99 -8.26
C ASN A 135 -16.60 20.92 -7.14
N PRO A 136 -16.48 22.25 -7.37
CA PRO A 136 -15.88 23.19 -6.41
C PRO A 136 -16.78 23.57 -5.21
N ALA A 137 -17.82 22.80 -4.89
CA ALA A 137 -18.89 23.22 -3.98
C ALA A 137 -18.63 23.03 -2.47
N HIS A 138 -17.38 22.89 -2.00
CA HIS A 138 -17.05 22.89 -0.57
C HIS A 138 -15.81 23.75 -0.30
N SER A 139 -16.05 25.03 -0.03
CA SER A 139 -15.07 25.93 0.60
C SER A 139 -14.94 25.58 2.09
N PRO A 140 -13.72 25.54 2.67
CA PRO A 140 -13.56 25.55 4.11
C PRO A 140 -13.72 26.99 4.61
N ALA A 141 -14.67 27.19 5.53
CA ALA A 141 -14.89 28.47 6.21
C ALA A 141 -13.76 28.75 7.23
N SER A 142 -13.47 30.04 7.34
CA SER A 142 -12.58 30.78 8.25
C SER A 142 -12.81 30.55 9.75
N MET A 143 -11.79 30.84 10.58
CA MET A 143 -11.89 31.72 11.77
C MET A 143 -10.51 32.00 12.39
N ASP A 144 -10.29 33.27 12.76
CA ASP A 144 -9.07 33.93 13.28
C ASP A 144 -8.87 33.80 14.81
N GLU A 145 -7.69 34.24 15.27
CA GLU A 145 -7.14 34.31 16.64
C GLU A 145 -7.66 35.52 17.48
N ASP A 146 -7.67 35.41 18.83
CA ASP A 146 -7.00 36.35 19.77
C ASP A 146 -7.27 36.11 21.30
N ASP A 147 -6.16 35.90 22.03
CA ASP A 147 -5.64 36.39 23.35
C ASP A 147 -6.30 36.40 24.76
N ALA A 148 -5.37 36.19 25.73
CA ALA A 148 -5.26 36.58 27.17
C ALA A 148 -5.99 35.73 28.27
N GLN A 149 -5.47 35.39 29.47
CA GLN A 149 -4.18 35.54 30.19
C GLN A 149 -4.28 34.80 31.59
N ASP A 150 -3.12 34.35 32.13
CA ASP A 150 -2.68 34.09 33.53
C ASP A 150 -3.06 32.89 34.45
N ALA A 151 -1.97 32.18 34.83
CA ALA A 151 -1.51 31.70 36.15
C ALA A 151 -2.27 30.63 36.98
N ALA A 152 -1.74 29.39 37.01
CA ALA A 152 -1.48 28.60 38.23
C ALA A 152 -0.65 27.32 37.94
N THR A 153 0.42 27.15 38.70
CA THR A 153 1.55 26.25 38.43
C THR A 153 1.44 24.91 39.17
N VAL A 154 1.99 23.84 38.57
CA VAL A 154 2.35 22.51 39.11
C VAL A 154 1.22 21.46 39.32
N ALA A 155 -0.03 21.84 39.58
CA ALA A 155 -1.15 20.86 39.56
C ALA A 155 -1.71 20.61 38.14
N SER A 156 -1.35 21.46 37.18
CA SER A 156 -1.86 21.46 35.81
C SER A 156 -1.17 20.46 34.89
N THR A 157 0.03 19.96 35.19
CA THR A 157 0.76 19.07 34.27
C THR A 157 0.17 17.66 34.21
N VAL A 158 -0.33 17.13 35.34
CA VAL A 158 -0.98 15.79 35.38
C VAL A 158 -2.38 15.86 34.78
N ARG A 159 -3.13 16.92 35.08
CA ARG A 159 -4.46 17.15 34.50
C ARG A 159 -4.38 17.49 33.01
N ARG A 160 -3.39 18.26 32.57
CA ARG A 160 -3.11 18.53 31.15
C ARG A 160 -2.59 17.28 30.45
N GLN A 161 -1.82 16.38 31.07
CA GLN A 161 -1.48 15.08 30.49
C GLN A 161 -2.69 14.15 30.37
N GLN A 162 -3.61 14.16 31.34
CA GLN A 162 -4.87 13.42 31.29
C GLN A 162 -5.88 14.02 30.31
N GLU A 163 -5.95 15.35 30.19
CA GLU A 163 -6.76 16.08 29.21
C GLU A 163 -6.15 15.99 27.81
N PHE A 164 -4.83 15.91 27.66
CA PHE A 164 -4.15 15.64 26.37
C PHE A 164 -4.29 14.18 25.96
N ALA A 165 -4.33 13.23 26.92
CA ALA A 165 -4.63 11.83 26.66
C ALA A 165 -6.13 11.61 26.37
N ALA A 166 -7.03 12.33 27.06
CA ALA A 166 -8.46 12.33 26.80
C ALA A 166 -8.80 13.09 25.51
N ALA A 167 -8.09 14.17 25.18
CA ALA A 167 -8.18 14.86 23.90
C ALA A 167 -7.51 14.06 22.78
N ALA A 168 -6.46 13.26 23.05
CA ALA A 168 -5.88 12.31 22.09
C ALA A 168 -6.78 11.08 21.90
N ALA A 169 -7.49 10.62 22.93
CA ALA A 169 -8.48 9.55 22.84
C ALA A 169 -9.78 10.06 22.19
N ALA A 170 -10.21 11.29 22.47
CA ALA A 170 -11.31 11.97 21.80
C ALA A 170 -10.92 12.35 20.36
N ALA A 171 -9.66 12.70 20.08
CA ALA A 171 -9.14 12.89 18.72
C ALA A 171 -9.00 11.55 17.98
N ALA A 172 -8.58 10.47 18.65
CA ALA A 172 -8.60 9.12 18.07
C ALA A 172 -10.04 8.65 17.79
N THR A 173 -10.99 9.00 18.65
CA THR A 173 -12.42 8.73 18.48
C THR A 173 -13.04 9.63 17.40
N ALA A 174 -12.61 10.89 17.30
CA ALA A 174 -13.07 11.87 16.31
C ALA A 174 -12.50 11.59 14.91
N VAL A 175 -11.23 11.15 14.82
CA VAL A 175 -10.62 10.55 13.62
C VAL A 175 -11.42 9.31 13.18
N PHE A 176 -12.10 8.64 14.11
CA PHE A 176 -12.97 7.50 13.84
C PHE A 176 -14.42 7.84 13.46
N THR A 177 -14.87 9.10 13.56
CA THR A 177 -16.30 9.46 13.41
C THR A 177 -16.63 10.53 12.38
N ALA A 178 -15.68 11.12 11.65
CA ALA A 178 -16.01 12.21 10.71
C ALA A 178 -15.55 11.93 9.26
N ASN A 179 -16.48 11.49 8.41
CA ASN A 179 -16.48 11.69 6.95
C ASN A 179 -15.15 11.49 6.19
N GLU A 180 -14.29 10.56 6.60
CA GLU A 180 -13.06 10.26 5.89
C GLU A 180 -13.38 9.46 4.61
N PRO A 181 -12.82 9.82 3.44
CA PRO A 181 -12.98 9.00 2.24
C PRO A 181 -12.62 7.54 2.55
N PRO A 182 -13.26 6.56 1.89
CA PRO A 182 -13.18 5.13 2.25
C PRO A 182 -11.77 4.53 2.26
N PHE A 183 -10.74 5.27 1.78
CA PHE A 183 -9.34 4.88 1.86
C PHE A 183 -8.47 6.08 2.21
N ARG A 184 -7.44 5.81 3.03
CA ARG A 184 -6.46 6.78 3.50
C ARG A 184 -5.28 6.84 2.52
N GLU A 185 -4.49 7.90 2.63
CA GLU A 185 -3.25 8.05 1.85
C GLU A 185 -2.28 6.86 2.05
N GLU A 186 -2.23 6.34 3.27
CA GLU A 186 -1.43 5.17 3.65
C GLU A 186 -1.75 3.93 2.79
N ASP A 187 -3.02 3.69 2.47
CA ASP A 187 -3.43 2.52 1.69
C ASP A 187 -2.88 2.58 0.25
N ILE A 188 -2.89 3.79 -0.33
CA ILE A 188 -2.32 4.09 -1.64
C ILE A 188 -0.82 3.83 -1.60
N LEU A 189 -0.14 4.31 -0.56
CA LEU A 189 1.30 4.12 -0.42
C LEU A 189 1.69 2.65 -0.34
N LEU A 190 0.98 1.87 0.48
CA LEU A 190 1.21 0.42 0.63
C LEU A 190 1.06 -0.32 -0.70
N ALA A 191 0.10 0.10 -1.53
CA ALA A 191 -0.09 -0.48 -2.85
C ALA A 191 1.02 -0.15 -3.83
N LEU A 192 1.39 1.13 -3.89
CA LEU A 192 2.43 1.60 -4.79
C LEU A 192 3.77 0.98 -4.39
N GLN A 193 4.01 0.77 -3.10
CA GLN A 193 5.12 -0.01 -2.59
C GLN A 193 5.05 -1.45 -3.11
N LEU A 194 3.95 -2.17 -2.86
CA LEU A 194 3.78 -3.54 -3.36
C LEU A 194 4.04 -3.62 -4.87
N LEU A 195 3.37 -2.79 -5.67
CA LEU A 195 3.55 -2.71 -7.12
C LEU A 195 4.99 -2.36 -7.53
N ALA A 196 5.70 -1.52 -6.77
CA ALA A 196 7.09 -1.17 -7.06
C ALA A 196 8.01 -2.39 -6.92
N TYR A 197 7.79 -3.21 -5.90
CA TYR A 197 8.56 -4.43 -5.70
C TYR A 197 8.18 -5.56 -6.66
N LEU A 198 6.89 -5.70 -6.96
CA LEU A 198 6.39 -6.68 -7.94
C LEU A 198 6.85 -6.36 -9.37
N SER A 199 6.75 -5.10 -9.80
CA SER A 199 7.14 -4.65 -11.15
C SER A 199 8.65 -4.68 -11.41
N LYS A 200 9.48 -5.02 -10.43
CA LYS A 200 10.91 -5.30 -10.69
C LYS A 200 11.07 -6.53 -11.59
N HIS A 201 10.14 -7.48 -11.49
CA HIS A 201 10.19 -8.79 -12.16
C HIS A 201 9.56 -8.72 -13.56
N PRO A 202 10.28 -9.10 -14.64
CA PRO A 202 9.78 -8.95 -16.01
C PRO A 202 8.45 -9.66 -16.25
N ARG A 203 8.33 -10.92 -15.79
CA ARG A 203 7.09 -11.70 -15.91
C ARG A 203 5.89 -10.99 -15.27
N ILE A 204 6.06 -10.42 -14.08
CA ILE A 204 4.98 -9.72 -13.40
C ILE A 204 4.64 -8.41 -14.12
N ARG A 205 5.63 -7.67 -14.66
CA ARG A 205 5.35 -6.47 -15.47
C ARG A 205 4.45 -6.77 -16.66
N ASP A 206 4.71 -7.88 -17.35
CA ASP A 206 3.91 -8.29 -18.50
C ASP A 206 2.45 -8.52 -18.08
N ARG A 207 2.22 -9.23 -16.97
CA ARG A 207 0.87 -9.44 -16.41
C ARG A 207 0.21 -8.13 -16.02
N LEU A 208 0.93 -7.22 -15.38
CA LEU A 208 0.41 -5.89 -15.02
C LEU A 208 -0.02 -5.06 -16.24
N HIS A 209 0.49 -5.35 -17.44
CA HIS A 209 0.05 -4.71 -18.67
C HIS A 209 -1.22 -5.33 -19.27
N VAL A 210 -1.43 -6.65 -19.13
CA VAL A 210 -2.39 -7.41 -19.96
C VAL A 210 -3.41 -8.26 -19.20
N ASP A 211 -3.11 -8.71 -17.98
CA ASP A 211 -3.91 -9.69 -17.24
C ASP A 211 -5.02 -9.04 -16.37
N TYR A 212 -5.12 -7.72 -16.39
CA TYR A 212 -6.08 -6.95 -15.59
C TYR A 212 -7.03 -6.14 -16.48
N PRO A 213 -8.27 -5.84 -16.04
CA PRO A 213 -9.24 -5.09 -16.83
C PRO A 213 -8.73 -3.71 -17.30
N VAL A 214 -7.77 -3.16 -16.55
CA VAL A 214 -7.04 -1.94 -16.92
C VAL A 214 -5.54 -2.22 -16.83
N ASN A 215 -4.77 -1.69 -17.77
CA ASN A 215 -3.31 -1.71 -17.69
C ASN A 215 -2.90 -0.97 -16.40
N VAL A 216 -2.30 -1.70 -15.45
CA VAL A 216 -2.05 -1.19 -14.09
C VAL A 216 -1.15 0.04 -14.10
N PHE A 217 -0.21 0.13 -15.05
CA PHE A 217 0.65 1.30 -15.18
C PHE A 217 -0.13 2.55 -15.59
N THR A 218 -1.23 2.44 -16.33
CA THR A 218 -2.06 3.62 -16.70
C THR A 218 -2.76 4.19 -15.48
N LEU A 219 -3.14 3.33 -14.54
CA LEU A 219 -3.70 3.72 -13.26
C LEU A 219 -2.63 4.37 -12.38
N VAL A 220 -1.46 3.75 -12.30
CA VAL A 220 -0.34 4.26 -11.48
C VAL A 220 0.18 5.61 -12.00
N GLU A 221 0.18 5.83 -13.31
CA GLU A 221 0.61 7.09 -13.92
C GLU A 221 -0.19 8.30 -13.40
N ARG A 222 -1.48 8.11 -13.07
CA ARG A 222 -2.32 9.18 -12.50
C ARG A 222 -1.83 9.62 -11.12
N PHE A 223 -1.25 8.71 -10.33
CA PHE A 223 -0.65 9.01 -9.03
C PHE A 223 0.68 9.77 -9.13
N CYS A 224 1.25 9.93 -10.33
CA CYS A 224 2.44 10.76 -10.53
C CYS A 224 2.11 12.26 -10.58
N ALA A 225 0.84 12.65 -10.74
CA ALA A 225 0.46 14.05 -10.87
C ALA A 225 0.72 14.88 -9.59
N ARG A 226 0.92 16.19 -9.76
CA ARG A 226 1.37 17.11 -8.70
C ARG A 226 0.42 17.30 -7.51
N HIS A 227 -0.84 16.89 -7.64
CA HIS A 227 -1.85 17.05 -6.59
C HIS A 227 -1.80 15.94 -5.52
N HIS A 228 -0.93 14.94 -5.71
CA HIS A 228 -0.65 13.92 -4.70
C HIS A 228 0.51 14.35 -3.82
N SER A 229 0.65 13.73 -2.64
CA SER A 229 1.82 13.95 -1.79
C SER A 229 3.12 13.54 -2.49
N ASN A 230 4.23 14.13 -2.06
CA ASN A 230 5.56 13.80 -2.58
C ASN A 230 5.88 12.30 -2.46
N THR A 231 5.43 11.66 -1.37
CA THR A 231 5.65 10.23 -1.12
C THR A 231 4.88 9.36 -2.12
N ILE A 232 3.61 9.69 -2.41
CA ILE A 232 2.83 8.99 -3.45
C ILE A 232 3.51 9.16 -4.81
N GLN A 233 3.85 10.39 -5.19
CA GLN A 233 4.47 10.68 -6.49
C GLN A 233 5.79 9.91 -6.66
N LEU A 234 6.59 9.81 -5.60
CA LEU A 234 7.86 9.09 -5.60
C LEU A 234 7.66 7.59 -5.86
N TRP A 235 6.76 6.93 -5.10
CA TRP A 235 6.50 5.50 -5.26
C TRP A 235 5.84 5.19 -6.60
N ALA A 236 4.86 5.99 -7.03
CA ALA A 236 4.26 5.87 -8.36
C ALA A 236 5.33 6.01 -9.46
N GLY A 237 6.23 6.98 -9.33
CA GLY A 237 7.36 7.14 -10.24
C GLY A 237 8.32 5.94 -10.27
N VAL A 238 8.52 5.23 -9.15
CA VAL A 238 9.31 3.98 -9.12
C VAL A 238 8.63 2.90 -9.94
N VAL A 239 7.33 2.69 -9.73
CA VAL A 239 6.52 1.71 -10.51
C VAL A 239 6.58 2.03 -12.00
N MET A 240 6.36 3.29 -12.39
CA MET A 240 6.41 3.72 -13.79
C MET A 240 7.79 3.48 -14.44
N ARG A 241 8.87 3.77 -13.72
CA ARG A 241 10.23 3.48 -14.21
C ARG A 241 10.52 1.99 -14.31
N ASN A 242 9.97 1.18 -13.43
CA ASN A 242 10.06 -0.27 -13.51
C ASN A 242 9.34 -0.81 -14.75
N GLY A 243 8.17 -0.28 -15.09
CA GLY A 243 7.43 -0.61 -16.31
C GLY A 243 8.26 -0.44 -17.60
N CYS A 244 9.19 0.52 -17.61
CA CYS A 244 10.06 0.81 -18.76
C CYS A 244 11.40 0.05 -18.77
N ARG A 245 11.63 -0.91 -17.85
CA ARG A 245 12.86 -1.70 -17.83
C ARG A 245 12.90 -2.67 -19.00
N LYS A 246 14.12 -3.01 -19.44
CA LYS A 246 14.33 -4.11 -20.39
C LYS A 246 13.87 -5.44 -19.79
N ASP A 247 13.40 -6.32 -20.65
CA ASP A 247 13.09 -7.69 -20.30
C ASP A 247 14.24 -8.60 -20.75
N ASP A 248 15.08 -9.00 -19.80
CA ASP A 248 16.21 -9.89 -20.07
C ASP A 248 15.76 -11.30 -20.51
N THR A 249 14.53 -11.72 -20.18
CA THR A 249 13.97 -13.00 -20.65
C THR A 249 13.53 -12.95 -22.12
N ARG A 250 13.42 -11.74 -22.69
CA ARG A 250 13.17 -11.49 -24.11
C ARG A 250 14.39 -10.86 -24.79
N GLY A 251 15.61 -11.27 -24.44
CA GLY A 251 16.83 -10.75 -25.08
C GLY A 251 17.12 -9.27 -24.80
N GLY A 252 16.56 -8.70 -23.73
CA GLY A 252 16.77 -7.30 -23.35
C GLY A 252 15.90 -6.30 -24.12
N LEU A 253 14.88 -6.78 -24.82
CA LEU A 253 13.89 -5.95 -25.54
C LEU A 253 13.03 -5.13 -24.58
N ARG A 254 12.49 -4.02 -25.07
CA ARG A 254 11.65 -3.09 -24.31
C ARG A 254 10.28 -2.92 -24.94
N ARG A 255 9.30 -2.68 -24.09
CA ARG A 255 7.99 -2.19 -24.49
C ARG A 255 8.01 -0.66 -24.64
N CYS A 256 7.24 -0.14 -25.57
CA CYS A 256 7.04 1.30 -25.73
C CYS A 256 6.51 1.89 -24.42
N ALA A 257 7.11 2.98 -23.96
CA ALA A 257 6.69 3.66 -22.75
C ALA A 257 5.35 4.39 -22.88
N TYR A 258 4.81 4.55 -24.11
CA TYR A 258 3.43 4.97 -24.28
C TYR A 258 2.51 3.78 -23.98
N LEU A 259 1.84 3.83 -22.84
CA LEU A 259 1.11 2.70 -22.27
C LEU A 259 -0.05 2.20 -23.16
N HIS A 260 -0.60 3.06 -24.01
CA HIS A 260 -1.66 2.70 -24.96
C HIS A 260 -1.12 2.16 -26.29
N CYS A 261 0.19 2.20 -26.54
CA CYS A 261 0.80 1.61 -27.75
C CYS A 261 1.05 0.11 -27.58
N GLY A 262 1.67 -0.30 -26.47
CA GLY A 262 1.94 -1.70 -26.17
C GLY A 262 3.00 -2.39 -27.05
N HIS A 263 3.54 -1.71 -28.07
CA HIS A 263 4.52 -2.26 -29.02
C HIS A 263 5.84 -2.63 -28.35
N TRP A 264 6.46 -3.72 -28.82
CA TRP A 264 7.75 -4.21 -28.35
C TRP A 264 8.83 -3.94 -29.39
N GLU A 265 10.05 -3.67 -28.92
CA GLU A 265 11.24 -3.70 -29.78
C GLU A 265 11.32 -5.06 -30.48
N THR A 266 11.63 -5.07 -31.76
CA THR A 266 11.98 -6.26 -32.53
C THR A 266 13.47 -6.54 -32.43
N THR A 267 14.27 -5.48 -32.32
CA THR A 267 15.72 -5.54 -32.12
C THR A 267 16.15 -4.65 -30.95
N PRO A 268 17.20 -5.03 -30.18
CA PRO A 268 17.65 -4.21 -29.06
C PRO A 268 18.03 -2.79 -29.50
N HIS A 269 17.55 -1.78 -28.76
CA HIS A 269 17.83 -0.35 -28.98
C HIS A 269 17.15 0.29 -30.19
N GLU A 270 16.14 -0.37 -30.77
CA GLU A 270 15.31 0.18 -31.85
C GLU A 270 14.57 1.46 -31.44
N PHE A 271 14.13 1.55 -30.18
CA PHE A 271 13.28 2.67 -29.74
C PHE A 271 14.07 3.93 -29.36
N ALA A 272 13.49 5.09 -29.70
CA ALA A 272 14.04 6.39 -29.33
C ALA A 272 13.95 6.65 -27.82
N LYS A 273 15.07 7.00 -27.20
CA LYS A 273 15.13 7.37 -25.77
C LYS A 273 14.59 8.78 -25.51
N CYS A 274 13.88 8.98 -24.39
CA CYS A 274 13.57 10.31 -23.91
C CYS A 274 14.86 11.13 -23.68
N ARG A 275 14.91 12.37 -24.19
CA ARG A 275 16.06 13.26 -24.06
C ARG A 275 16.40 13.62 -22.61
N ARG A 276 15.37 13.79 -21.76
CA ARG A 276 15.50 14.23 -20.36
C ARG A 276 15.87 13.09 -19.40
N CYS A 277 15.04 12.05 -19.30
CA CYS A 277 15.27 10.96 -18.35
C CYS A 277 16.14 9.83 -18.91
N ARG A 278 16.16 9.63 -20.24
CA ARG A 278 16.75 8.45 -20.93
C ARG A 278 16.20 7.08 -20.48
N LYS A 279 15.25 7.04 -19.53
CA LYS A 279 14.63 5.82 -18.99
C LYS A 279 13.48 5.32 -19.86
N ALA A 280 12.58 6.19 -20.27
CA ALA A 280 11.49 5.87 -21.19
C ALA A 280 11.96 5.80 -22.64
N LYS A 281 11.45 4.82 -23.39
CA LYS A 281 11.77 4.52 -24.81
C LYS A 281 10.48 4.50 -25.63
N TYR A 282 10.50 5.03 -26.85
CA TYR A 282 9.33 5.20 -27.70
C TYR A 282 9.59 4.67 -29.11
N CYS A 283 8.61 3.96 -29.69
CA CYS A 283 8.69 3.49 -31.07
C CYS A 283 8.55 4.63 -32.09
N SER A 284 7.96 5.76 -31.70
CA SER A 284 7.78 6.93 -32.58
C SER A 284 7.75 8.26 -31.81
N LYS A 285 8.00 9.37 -32.52
CA LYS A 285 7.84 10.73 -31.98
C LYS A 285 6.40 11.00 -31.53
N GLN A 286 5.41 10.43 -32.23
CA GLN A 286 4.00 10.55 -31.86
C GLN A 286 3.71 9.88 -30.51
N CYS A 287 4.23 8.67 -30.29
CA CYS A 287 4.11 7.98 -29.00
C CYS A 287 4.82 8.77 -27.88
N GLN A 288 5.98 9.36 -28.15
CA GLN A 288 6.66 10.22 -27.17
C GLN A 288 5.80 11.44 -26.80
N SER A 289 5.21 12.11 -27.79
CA SER A 289 4.38 13.30 -27.59
C SER A 289 3.11 12.98 -26.79
N ARG A 290 2.39 11.91 -27.15
CA ARG A 290 1.19 11.45 -26.41
C ARG A 290 1.51 11.00 -24.99
N ALA A 291 2.57 10.19 -24.80
CA ALA A 291 2.98 9.81 -23.46
C ALA A 291 3.36 11.03 -22.59
N TRP A 292 3.93 12.07 -23.20
CA TRP A 292 4.26 13.31 -22.51
C TRP A 292 3.03 14.10 -22.07
N SER A 293 2.00 14.21 -22.93
CA SER A 293 0.73 14.84 -22.57
C SER A 293 0.02 14.09 -21.46
N ASP A 294 0.01 12.75 -21.56
CA ASP A 294 -0.83 11.89 -20.72
C ASP A 294 -0.27 11.75 -19.30
N GLY A 295 1.05 11.68 -19.12
CA GLY A 295 1.59 11.63 -17.76
C GLY A 295 3.09 11.57 -17.59
N HIS A 296 3.85 11.18 -18.62
CA HIS A 296 5.31 11.02 -18.51
C HIS A 296 6.02 12.26 -17.97
N ARG A 297 5.54 13.46 -18.29
CA ARG A 297 6.09 14.73 -17.78
C ARG A 297 6.19 14.79 -16.25
N TYR A 298 5.32 14.08 -15.53
CA TYR A 298 5.24 14.10 -14.08
C TYR A 298 6.20 13.12 -13.39
N TRP A 299 6.53 12.00 -14.03
CA TRP A 299 7.49 11.03 -13.48
C TRP A 299 8.85 11.00 -14.23
N CYS A 300 9.02 11.89 -15.21
CA CYS A 300 10.26 12.10 -15.94
C CYS A 300 11.31 12.82 -15.07
N VAL A 301 12.17 12.04 -14.40
CA VAL A 301 13.32 12.56 -13.64
C VAL A 301 14.54 12.69 -14.54
N ALA A 302 15.15 13.88 -14.59
CA ALA A 302 16.36 14.13 -15.36
C ALA A 302 17.50 13.21 -14.90
N ARG A 303 18.32 12.76 -15.84
CA ARG A 303 19.51 11.97 -15.52
C ARG A 303 20.51 12.89 -14.82
N GLN A 304 20.74 12.66 -13.53
CA GLN A 304 21.80 13.34 -12.78
C GLN A 304 23.16 13.01 -13.44
N SER A 305 23.97 14.03 -13.68
CA SER A 305 25.40 13.89 -13.98
C SER A 305 26.06 13.18 -12.80
N THR A 306 26.84 12.14 -13.06
CA THR A 306 27.33 11.19 -12.06
C THR A 306 28.27 11.85 -11.04
N ALA A 307 27.82 11.96 -9.78
CA ALA A 307 28.70 12.12 -8.60
C ALA A 307 28.11 11.58 -7.26
N ALA A 308 26.79 11.40 -7.09
CA ALA A 308 26.23 11.15 -5.74
C ALA A 308 25.05 10.14 -5.68
N GLY A 309 25.10 9.02 -6.41
CA GLY A 309 23.88 8.26 -6.75
C GLY A 309 23.60 6.93 -6.03
N ALA A 310 24.38 6.49 -5.04
CA ALA A 310 24.28 5.11 -4.53
C ALA A 310 23.46 4.93 -3.23
N THR A 311 23.18 5.98 -2.46
CA THR A 311 22.64 5.87 -1.09
C THR A 311 21.11 5.99 -0.96
N GLY A 312 20.37 6.37 -2.01
CA GLY A 312 18.95 6.73 -1.89
C GLY A 312 17.94 5.57 -1.80
N MET A 313 18.28 4.35 -2.27
CA MET A 313 17.32 3.25 -2.31
C MET A 313 17.20 2.45 -1.00
N MET A 314 18.25 2.39 -0.17
CA MET A 314 18.19 1.70 1.13
C MET A 314 17.50 2.54 2.22
N ALA A 315 17.71 3.86 2.23
CA ALA A 315 17.11 4.75 3.24
C ALA A 315 15.57 4.83 3.17
N MET A 316 14.97 4.67 1.97
CA MET A 316 13.51 4.72 1.82
C MET A 316 12.78 3.43 2.26
N ALA A 317 13.45 2.28 2.24
CA ALA A 317 12.90 1.04 2.77
C ALA A 317 12.78 1.08 4.30
N THR A 318 13.67 1.83 4.97
CA THR A 318 13.65 2.04 6.42
C THR A 318 12.47 2.95 6.82
N ALA A 319 12.24 4.06 6.10
CA ALA A 319 11.13 4.99 6.39
C ALA A 319 9.73 4.36 6.22
N ALA A 320 9.55 3.48 5.22
CA ALA A 320 8.31 2.71 5.05
C ALA A 320 8.08 1.68 6.18
N THR A 321 9.17 1.19 6.78
CA THR A 321 9.11 0.27 7.93
C THR A 321 8.69 0.98 9.21
N THR A 322 9.11 2.24 9.40
CA THR A 322 8.69 3.06 10.54
C THR A 322 7.18 3.34 10.51
N VAL A 323 6.59 3.72 9.37
CA VAL A 323 5.13 3.98 9.28
C VAL A 323 4.32 2.72 9.58
N THR A 324 4.76 1.56 9.10
CA THR A 324 4.07 0.27 9.35
C THR A 324 4.16 -0.14 10.82
N ALA A 325 5.31 0.09 11.46
CA ALA A 325 5.52 -0.20 12.88
C ALA A 325 4.73 0.76 13.79
N THR A 326 4.67 2.05 13.46
CA THR A 326 3.92 3.05 14.23
C THR A 326 2.42 2.76 14.24
N ILE A 327 1.85 2.33 13.10
CA ILE A 327 0.43 1.92 13.02
C ILE A 327 0.19 0.64 13.85
N ALA A 328 1.07 -0.36 13.78
CA ALA A 328 0.93 -1.57 14.60
C ALA A 328 1.02 -1.29 16.12
N THR A 329 1.89 -0.38 16.55
CA THR A 329 2.04 -0.01 17.96
C THR A 329 0.86 0.81 18.48
N THR A 330 0.36 1.76 17.69
CA THR A 330 -0.86 2.53 18.04
C THR A 330 -2.11 1.64 18.07
N MET A 331 -2.16 0.60 17.22
CA MET A 331 -3.23 -0.40 17.21
C MET A 331 -3.24 -1.31 18.44
N THR A 332 -2.06 -1.74 18.89
CA THR A 332 -1.91 -2.60 20.09
C THR A 332 -2.34 -1.85 21.36
N ALA A 333 -2.11 -0.54 21.42
CA ALA A 333 -2.55 0.30 22.54
C ALA A 333 -4.08 0.48 22.57
N ALA A 334 -4.74 0.59 21.41
CA ALA A 334 -6.18 0.82 21.30
C ALA A 334 -7.05 -0.40 21.66
N THR A 335 -6.52 -1.63 21.57
CA THR A 335 -7.25 -2.85 21.97
C THR A 335 -7.17 -3.13 23.47
N ASN A 336 -6.10 -2.69 24.14
CA ASN A 336 -5.94 -2.88 25.59
C ASN A 336 -6.77 -1.91 26.42
N THR A 337 -7.33 -0.86 25.81
CA THR A 337 -8.22 0.11 26.46
C THR A 337 -9.70 -0.19 26.21
N ALA A 338 -10.03 -1.23 25.45
CA ALA A 338 -11.41 -1.63 25.10
C ALA A 338 -11.88 -2.93 25.80
N THR A 339 -11.15 -3.38 26.83
CA THR A 339 -11.59 -4.41 27.80
C THR A 339 -12.15 -3.76 29.05
#